data_AF-E3CTD8-F1
#
_entry.id   AF-E3CTD8-F1
#
_cell.length_a   1.000
_cell.length_b   1.000
_cell.length_c   1.000
_cell.angle_alpha   90.00
_cell.angle_beta   90.00
_cell.angle_gamma   90.00
#
_symmetry.space_group_name_H-M   'P 1'
#
loop_
_entity.id
_entity.type
_entity.pdbx_description
1 polymer ?
#
loop_
_entity_poly.entity_id
_entity_poly.type
_entity_poly.pdbx_seq_one_letter_code
_entity_poly.pdbx_strand_id
1 'polypeptide(L)' 'MTPEEAVEQAKLREEYIEGYRRSVRHHIEGIKVVDEEGNDVTPEKLRQIQREKGLHGRSLDDPES' A
#
# COMPACT_ATOMS: atom_id res chain seq x y z
N MET A 1 -28.83 13.59 -15.76
CA MET A 1 -27.43 13.57 -16.19
C MET A 1 -27.42 13.46 -17.69
N THR A 2 -26.71 14.35 -18.37
CA THR A 2 -26.46 14.21 -19.81
C THR A 2 -25.49 13.05 -20.05
N PRO A 3 -25.45 12.47 -21.26
CA PRO A 3 -24.46 11.45 -21.60
C PRO A 3 -23.02 11.94 -21.41
N GLU A 4 -22.76 13.21 -21.69
CA GLU A 4 -21.44 13.84 -21.53
C GLU A 4 -21.04 13.97 -20.05
N GLU A 5 -21.95 14.44 -19.19
CA GLU A 5 -21.74 14.52 -17.73
C GLU A 5 -21.47 13.14 -17.11
N ALA A 6 -22.13 12.09 -17.59
CA ALA A 6 -21.93 10.74 -17.08
C ALA A 6 -20.52 10.19 -17.43
N VAL A 7 -20.03 10.48 -18.64
CA VAL A 7 -18.67 10.12 -19.06
C VAL A 7 -17.63 10.90 -18.27
N GLU A 8 -17.84 12.21 -18.07
CA GLU A 8 -16.95 13.05 -17.28
C GLU A 8 -16.89 12.60 -15.82
N GLN A 9 -18.05 12.30 -15.20
CA GLN A 9 -18.10 11.80 -13.83
C GLN A 9 -17.39 10.45 -13.69
N ALA A 10 -17.56 9.55 -14.65
CA ALA A 10 -16.87 8.25 -14.64
C ALA A 10 -15.34 8.44 -14.66
N LYS A 11 -14.84 9.34 -15.51
CA LYS A 11 -13.42 9.67 -15.61
C LYS A 11 -12.88 10.27 -14.30
N LEU A 12 -13.57 11.27 -13.75
CA LEU A 12 -13.17 11.91 -12.49
C LEU A 12 -13.17 10.91 -11.32
N ARG A 13 -14.12 9.98 -11.30
CA ARG A 13 -14.17 8.91 -10.29
C ARG A 13 -12.99 7.96 -10.42
N GLU A 14 -12.59 7.61 -11.64
CA GLU A 14 -11.43 6.76 -11.88
C GLU A 14 -10.14 7.44 -11.39
N GLU A 15 -9.93 8.71 -11.75
CA GLU A 15 -8.78 9.51 -11.31
C GLU A 15 -8.72 9.61 -9.77
N TYR A 16 -9.86 9.87 -9.12
CA TYR A 16 -9.96 9.91 -7.67
C TYR A 16 -9.59 8.56 -7.03
N ILE A 17 -10.14 7.45 -7.54
CA ILE A 17 -9.87 6.11 -7.01
C ILE A 17 -8.39 5.76 -7.17
N GLU A 18 -7.77 6.13 -8.29
CA GLU A 18 -6.34 5.90 -8.50
C GLU A 18 -5.49 6.67 -7.49
N GLY A 19 -5.76 7.96 -7.30
CA GLY A 19 -5.08 8.79 -6.32
C GLY A 19 -5.25 8.27 -4.89
N TYR A 20 -6.48 7.87 -4.53
CA TYR A 20 -6.79 7.28 -3.24
C TYR A 20 -6.01 5.97 -3.02
N ARG A 21 -6.02 5.05 -3.99
CA ARG A 21 -5.27 3.78 -3.92
C ARG A 21 -3.77 4.01 -3.76
N ARG A 22 -3.23 5.07 -4.36
CA ARG A 22 -1.82 5.44 -4.20
C ARG A 22 -1.53 5.92 -2.77
N SER A 23 -2.38 6.79 -2.23
CA SER A 23 -2.28 7.29 -0.85
C SER A 23 -2.36 6.16 0.18
N VAL A 24 -3.35 5.27 0.03
CA VAL A 24 -3.51 4.11 0.93
C VAL A 24 -2.28 3.21 0.87
N ARG A 25 -1.78 2.86 -0.33
CA ARG A 25 -0.56 2.05 -0.48
C ARG A 25 0.63 2.66 0.24
N HIS A 26 0.88 3.95 0.03
CA HIS A 26 1.98 4.64 0.69
C HIS A 26 1.88 4.58 2.21
N HIS A 27 0.66 4.71 2.75
CA HIS A 27 0.45 4.64 4.19
C HIS A 27 0.70 3.24 4.76
N ILE A 28 0.13 2.19 4.14
CA ILE A 28 0.25 0.81 4.66
C ILE A 28 1.68 0.26 4.54
N GLU A 29 2.45 0.71 3.55
CA GLU A 29 3.84 0.28 3.35
C GLU A 29 4.78 0.73 4.48
N GLY A 30 4.38 1.73 5.27
CA GLY A 30 5.12 2.18 6.44
C GLY A 30 4.77 1.44 7.73
N ILE A 31 3.74 0.59 7.74
CA ILE A 31 3.23 -0.04 8.97
C ILE A 31 3.85 -1.43 9.15
N LYS A 32 4.35 -1.67 10.37
CA LYS A 32 4.70 -3.00 10.88
C LYS A 32 3.55 -3.52 11.73
N VAL A 33 3.05 -4.71 11.41
CA VAL A 33 1.96 -5.36 12.15
C VAL A 33 2.56 -6.42 13.05
N VAL A 34 2.24 -6.35 14.34
CA VAL A 34 2.66 -7.33 15.35
C VAL A 34 1.43 -7.93 16.01
N ASP A 35 1.50 -9.21 16.38
CA ASP A 35 0.45 -9.87 17.17
C ASP A 35 0.61 -9.59 18.68
N GLU A 36 -0.28 -10.15 19.49
CA GLU A 36 -0.28 -9.99 20.95
C GLU A 36 0.95 -10.63 21.63
N GLU A 37 1.57 -11.61 20.97
CA GLU A 37 2.78 -12.31 21.44
C GLU A 37 4.06 -11.54 21.04
N GLY A 38 3.94 -10.53 20.18
CA GLY A 38 5.03 -9.68 19.70
C GLY A 38 5.69 -10.15 18.41
N ASN A 39 5.15 -11.17 17.73
CA ASN A 39 5.68 -11.65 16.46
C ASN A 39 5.34 -10.68 15.32
N ASP A 40 6.26 -10.47 14.39
CA ASP A 40 6.00 -9.69 13.18
C ASP A 40 5.12 -10.49 12.21
N VAL A 41 3.85 -10.13 12.14
CA VAL A 41 2.83 -10.73 11.27
C VAL A 41 2.52 -9.85 10.05
N THR A 42 3.39 -8.88 9.73
CA THR A 42 3.27 -8.05 8.53
C THR A 42 3.19 -8.95 7.28
N PRO A 43 2.16 -8.84 6.41
CA PRO A 43 2.04 -9.68 5.22
C PRO A 43 3.30 -9.68 4.34
N GLU A 44 3.67 -10.83 3.77
CA GLU A 44 4.94 -11.00 3.02
C GLU A 44 5.12 -9.98 1.89
N LYS A 45 4.06 -9.68 1.15
CA LYS A 45 4.10 -8.66 0.10
C LYS A 45 4.51 -7.28 0.63
N LEU A 46 4.04 -6.91 1.83
CA LEU A 46 4.45 -5.66 2.46
C LEU A 46 5.86 -5.75 3.01
N ARG A 47 6.30 -6.91 3.54
CA ARG A 47 7.69 -7.11 3.97
C ARG A 47 8.67 -6.94 2.81
N GLN A 48 8.36 -7.49 1.63
CA GLN A 48 9.17 -7.31 0.42
C GLN A 48 9.31 -5.83 0.03
N ILE A 49 8.19 -5.10 -0.04
CA ILE A 49 8.21 -3.66 -0.36
C ILE A 49 9.04 -2.89 0.69
N GLN A 50 8.96 -3.29 1.95
CA GLN A 50 9.74 -2.66 3.03
C GLN A 50 11.23 -2.99 2.94
N ARG A 51 11.63 -4.21 2.52
CA ARG A 51 13.04 -4.56 2.21
C ARG A 51 13.58 -3.72 1.06
N GLU A 52 12.84 -3.59 -0.03
CA GLU A 52 13.21 -2.76 -1.18
C GLU A 52 13.40 -1.29 -0.80
N LYS A 53 12.63 -0.81 0.18
CA LYS A 53 12.71 0.57 0.70
C LYS A 53 13.66 0.73 1.88
N GLY A 54 14.28 -0.33 2.39
CA GLY A 54 15.15 -0.30 3.57
C GLY A 54 14.44 0.13 4.87
N LEU A 55 13.16 -0.22 5.02
CA LEU A 55 12.34 0.13 6.18
C LEU A 55 12.35 -0.98 7.24
N HIS A 56 12.16 -0.59 8.51
CA HIS A 56 11.99 -1.50 9.66
C HIS A 56 13.15 -2.49 9.88
N GLY A 57 14.36 -2.14 9.43
CA GLY A 57 15.55 -2.98 9.59
C GLY A 57 15.60 -4.19 8.64
N ARG A 58 14.65 -4.32 7.71
CA ARG A 58 14.62 -5.44 6.77
C ARG A 58 15.60 -5.21 5.64
N SER A 59 16.44 -6.20 5.34
CA SER A 59 17.43 -6.13 4.25
C SER A 59 17.02 -7.00 3.07
N LEU A 60 17.54 -6.69 1.88
CA LEU A 60 17.37 -7.55 0.70
C LEU A 60 18.25 -8.80 0.78
N ASP A 61 19.34 -8.72 1.55
CA ASP A 61 20.34 -9.78 1.70
C ASP A 61 19.94 -10.83 2.76
N ASP A 62 19.01 -10.47 3.65
CA ASP A 62 18.45 -11.34 4.69
C ASP A 62 16.92 -11.41 4.57
N PRO A 63 16.39 -12.42 3.84
CA PRO A 63 14.95 -12.57 3.66
C PRO A 63 14.19 -12.95 4.93
N GLU A 64 14.88 -13.42 5.98
CA GLU A 64 14.27 -13.74 7.29
C GLU A 64 14.22 -12.53 8.24
N SER A 65 14.84 -11.40 7.85
CA SER A 65 14.82 -10.13 8.59
C SER A 65 13.55 -9.31 8.42
#